data_AF-A0A0D7WV84-F1
#
_entry.id   AF-A0A0D7WV84-F1
#
_cell.length_a   1.000
_cell.length_b   1.000
_cell.length_c   1.000
_cell.angle_alpha   90.00
_cell.angle_beta   90.00
_cell.angle_gamma   90.00
#
_symmetry.space_group_name_H-M   'P 1'
#
loop_
_entity.id
_entity.type
_entity.pdbx_description
1 polymer ?
#
loop_
_entity_poly.entity_id
_entity_poly.type
_entity_poly.pdbx_seq_one_letter_code
_entity_poly.pdbx_strand_id
1 'polypeptide(L)'
;YNNIKGLESQYSQIQAGLVSARSAADIAKKQFDVGLATELQVYEANLKVTTAEQQAEDLVTSIDTLKLAYDKPWAMQGASSGASQ
;
A
#
# COMPACT_ATOMS: atom_id res chain seq x y z
N TYR A 1 6.49 -7.18 18.32
CA TYR A 1 5.02 -7.08 18.39
C TYR A 1 4.49 -5.65 18.24
N ASN A 2 4.87 -4.68 19.09
CA ASN A 2 4.37 -3.29 18.99
C ASN A 2 4.58 -2.64 17.61
N ASN A 3 5.71 -2.93 16.95
CA ASN A 3 6.01 -2.42 15.61
C ASN A 3 5.02 -2.98 14.55
N ILE A 4 4.66 -4.27 14.65
CA ILE A 4 3.68 -4.92 13.77
C ILE A 4 2.31 -4.26 13.93
N LYS A 5 1.88 -4.01 15.17
CA LYS A 5 0.59 -3.33 15.44
C LYS A 5 0.56 -1.90 14.89
N GLY A 6 1.67 -1.19 14.95
CA GLY A 6 1.82 0.14 14.34
C GLY A 6 1.64 0.10 12.82
N LEU A 7 2.23 -0.90 12.14
CA LEU A 7 2.07 -1.08 10.69
C LEU A 7 0.65 -1.54 10.30
N GLU A 8 0.03 -2.43 11.08
CA GLU A 8 -1.37 -2.84 10.88
C GLU A 8 -2.33 -1.65 10.99
N SER A 9 -2.08 -0.75 11.96
CA SER A 9 -2.84 0.50 12.10
C SER A 9 -2.67 1.42 10.89
N GLN A 10 -1.44 1.60 10.40
CA GLN A 10 -1.17 2.40 9.19
C GLN A 10 -1.84 1.79 7.96
N TYR A 11 -1.76 0.46 7.79
CA TYR A 11 -2.42 -0.25 6.70
C TYR A 11 -3.94 -0.01 6.71
N SER A 12 -4.57 -0.10 7.89
CA SER A 12 -6.00 0.18 8.03
C SER A 12 -6.36 1.63 7.65
N GLN A 13 -5.50 2.59 7.96
CA GLN A 13 -5.70 3.99 7.58
C GLN A 13 -5.59 4.20 6.08
N ILE A 14 -4.59 3.57 5.43
CA ILE A 14 -4.42 3.62 3.96
C ILE A 14 -5.63 2.98 3.26
N GLN A 15 -6.12 1.84 3.75
CA GLN A 15 -7.31 1.19 3.18
C GLN A 15 -8.57 2.08 3.26
N ALA A 16 -8.78 2.80 4.37
CA ALA A 16 -9.86 3.76 4.46
C ALA A 16 -9.67 4.94 3.48
N GLY A 17 -8.44 5.44 3.34
CA GLY A 17 -8.09 6.47 2.37
C GLY A 17 -8.28 6.04 0.91
N LEU A 18 -8.00 4.76 0.60
CA LEU A 18 -8.16 4.18 -0.73
C LEU A 18 -9.62 4.22 -1.21
N VAL A 19 -10.58 3.97 -0.32
CA VAL A 19 -12.00 4.09 -0.66
C VAL A 19 -12.34 5.51 -1.13
N SER A 20 -11.82 6.52 -0.42
CA SER A 20 -12.01 7.93 -0.79
C SER A 20 -11.30 8.28 -2.10
N ALA A 21 -10.05 7.83 -2.28
CA ALA A 21 -9.27 8.07 -3.50
C ALA A 21 -9.93 7.46 -4.75
N ARG A 22 -10.45 6.24 -4.64
CA ARG A 22 -11.19 5.57 -5.72
C ARG A 22 -12.47 6.30 -6.09
N SER A 23 -13.23 6.73 -5.09
CA SER A 23 -14.42 7.56 -5.31
C SER A 23 -14.08 8.88 -6.01
N ALA A 24 -12.99 9.54 -5.61
CA ALA A 24 -12.52 10.76 -6.27
C ALA A 24 -12.09 10.53 -7.73
N ALA A 25 -11.43 9.42 -8.03
CA ALA A 25 -11.08 9.03 -9.40
C ALA A 25 -12.32 8.76 -10.27
N ASP A 26 -13.32 8.06 -9.73
CA ASP A 26 -14.60 7.84 -10.42
C ASP A 26 -15.34 9.15 -10.71
N ILE A 27 -15.33 10.10 -9.77
CA ILE A 27 -15.91 11.43 -9.96
C ILE A 27 -15.14 12.20 -11.04
N ALA A 28 -13.80 12.21 -10.99
CA ALA A 28 -12.98 12.88 -11.99
C ALA A 28 -13.25 12.34 -13.40
N LYS A 29 -13.39 11.02 -13.53
CA LYS A 29 -13.76 10.37 -14.79
C LYS A 29 -15.13 10.81 -15.29
N LYS A 30 -16.15 10.79 -14.42
CA LYS A 30 -17.51 11.25 -14.79
C LYS A 30 -17.53 12.71 -15.20
N GLN A 31 -16.74 13.56 -14.55
CA GLN A 31 -16.61 14.97 -14.91
C GLN A 31 -15.93 15.14 -16.27
N PHE A 32 -14.89 14.35 -16.55
CA PHE A 32 -14.22 14.35 -17.86
C PHE A 32 -15.19 13.92 -18.98
N ASP A 33 -16.00 12.89 -18.75
CA ASP A 33 -16.98 12.38 -19.72
C ASP A 33 -18.01 13.45 -20.15
N VAL A 34 -18.28 14.45 -19.29
CA VAL A 34 -19.17 15.58 -19.58
C VAL A 34 -18.43 16.89 -19.87
N GLY A 35 -17.11 16.84 -20.07
CA GLY A 35 -16.27 18.00 -20.42
C GLY A 35 -15.98 18.97 -19.27
N LEU A 36 -16.21 18.55 -18.01
CA LEU A 36 -15.99 19.35 -16.80
C LEU A 36 -14.62 19.12 -16.14
N ALA A 37 -13.89 18.09 -16.56
CA ALA A 37 -12.51 17.84 -16.14
C ALA A 37 -11.60 17.59 -17.34
N THR A 38 -10.29 17.71 -17.14
CA THR A 38 -9.27 17.39 -18.14
C THR A 38 -8.74 15.96 -17.97
N GLU A 39 -8.14 15.41 -19.02
CA GLU A 39 -7.48 14.10 -18.96
C GLU A 39 -6.37 14.07 -17.90
N LEU A 40 -5.64 15.19 -17.71
CA LEU A 40 -4.63 15.32 -16.66
C LEU A 40 -5.24 15.14 -15.27
N GLN A 41 -6.41 15.73 -14.99
CA GLN A 41 -7.08 15.59 -13.69
C GLN A 41 -7.53 14.15 -13.44
N VAL A 42 -7.99 13.43 -14.48
CA VAL A 42 -8.30 12.00 -14.39
C VAL A 42 -7.04 11.20 -14.10
N TYR A 43 -5.95 11.48 -14.81
CA TYR A 43 -4.66 10.83 -14.60
C TYR A 43 -4.14 11.03 -13.17
N GLU A 44 -4.16 12.26 -12.66
CA GLU A 44 -3.73 12.58 -11.29
C GLU A 44 -4.57 11.86 -10.23
N ALA A 45 -5.88 11.75 -10.44
CA ALA A 45 -6.75 11.03 -9.51
C ALA A 45 -6.45 9.51 -9.52
N ASN A 46 -6.24 8.91 -10.69
CA ASN A 46 -5.84 7.51 -10.82
C ASN A 46 -4.43 7.25 -10.25
N LEU A 47 -3.51 8.20 -10.42
CA LEU A 47 -2.16 8.11 -9.86
C LEU A 47 -2.21 8.07 -8.32
N LYS A 48 -3.09 8.85 -7.70
CA LYS A 48 -3.30 8.81 -6.24
C LYS A 48 -3.81 7.45 -5.78
N VAL A 49 -4.74 6.83 -6.51
CA VAL A 49 -5.22 5.47 -6.22
C VAL A 49 -4.06 4.49 -6.30
N THR A 50 -3.34 4.47 -7.42
CA THR A 50 -2.21 3.55 -7.66
C THR A 50 -1.11 3.71 -6.61
N THR A 51 -0.78 4.94 -6.25
CA THR A 51 0.23 5.23 -5.22
C THR A 51 -0.19 4.70 -3.85
N ALA A 52 -1.45 4.89 -3.47
CA ALA A 52 -1.96 4.38 -2.20
C ALA A 52 -2.07 2.85 -2.17
N GLU A 53 -2.37 2.21 -3.32
CA GLU A 53 -2.34 0.75 -3.45
C GLU A 53 -0.94 0.20 -3.26
N GLN A 54 0.07 0.79 -3.90
CA GLN A 54 1.46 0.40 -3.72
C GLN A 54 1.90 0.52 -2.25
N GLN A 55 1.57 1.63 -1.59
CA GLN A 55 1.89 1.82 -0.17
C GLN A 55 1.22 0.76 0.71
N ALA A 56 -0.01 0.35 0.37
CA ALA A 56 -0.70 -0.70 1.10
C ALA A 56 -0.01 -2.07 0.93
N GLU A 57 0.42 -2.41 -0.29
CA GLU A 57 1.15 -3.65 -0.59
C GLU A 57 2.51 -3.72 0.11
N ASP A 58 3.25 -2.61 0.12
CA ASP A 58 4.54 -2.51 0.80
C ASP A 58 4.39 -2.74 2.32
N LEU A 59 3.30 -2.21 2.91
CA LEU A 59 2.98 -2.42 4.32
C LEU A 59 2.61 -3.88 4.61
N VAL A 60 1.79 -4.52 3.78
CA VAL A 60 1.43 -5.94 3.95
C VAL A 60 2.68 -6.81 3.91
N THR A 61 3.53 -6.60 2.91
CA THR A 61 4.80 -7.33 2.78
C THR A 61 5.70 -7.15 4.00
N SER A 62 5.78 -5.92 4.53
CA SER A 62 6.55 -5.61 5.74
C SER A 62 5.97 -6.28 6.99
N ILE A 63 4.64 -6.26 7.14
CA ILE A 63 3.92 -6.92 8.23
C ILE A 63 4.18 -8.43 8.21
N ASP A 64 4.04 -9.07 7.03
CA ASP A 64 4.21 -10.51 6.87
C ASP A 64 5.66 -10.93 7.13
N THR A 65 6.63 -10.15 6.66
CA THR A 65 8.06 -10.37 6.95
C THR A 65 8.33 -10.32 8.45
N LEU A 66 7.77 -9.33 9.16
CA LEU A 66 7.96 -9.18 10.60
C LEU A 66 7.23 -10.26 11.41
N LYS A 67 6.05 -10.69 10.97
CA LYS A 67 5.33 -11.83 11.58
C LYS A 67 6.13 -13.12 11.41
N LEU A 68 6.64 -13.38 10.19
CA LEU A 68 7.48 -14.55 9.93
C LEU A 68 8.75 -14.53 10.79
N ALA A 69 9.41 -13.38 10.90
CA ALA A 69 10.61 -13.23 11.74
C ALA A 69 10.33 -13.44 13.23
N TYR A 70 9.14 -13.03 13.70
CA TYR A 70 8.70 -13.26 15.07
C TYR A 70 8.35 -14.74 15.34
N ASP A 71 7.62 -15.37 14.42
CA ASP A 71 7.14 -16.75 14.57
C ASP A 71 8.25 -17.78 14.32
N LYS A 72 9.20 -17.47 13.42
CA LYS A 72 10.27 -18.37 12.97
C LYS A 72 11.61 -17.62 12.87
N PRO A 73 12.17 -17.15 14.00
CA PRO A 73 13.43 -16.41 13.98
C PRO A 73 14.59 -17.21 13.38
N TRP A 74 14.60 -18.53 13.60
CA TRP A 74 15.59 -19.46 13.06
C TRP A 74 15.56 -19.58 11.52
N ALA A 75 14.40 -19.38 10.89
CA ALA A 75 14.27 -19.42 9.42
C ALA A 75 14.90 -18.18 8.77
N MET A 76 14.96 -17.06 9.49
CA MET A 76 15.63 -15.84 9.06
C MET A 76 17.15 -15.92 9.23
N GLN A 77 17.65 -16.66 10.22
CA GLN A 77 19.10 -16.86 10.42
C GLN A 77 19.76 -17.67 9.29
N GLY A 78 19.06 -18.66 8.73
CA GLY A 78 19.59 -19.51 7.64
C GLY A 78 19.88 -18.77 6.33
N ALA A 79 19.27 -17.60 6.11
CA ALA A 79 19.56 -16.74 4.96
C ALA A 79 20.86 -15.91 5.13
N SER A 80 21.31 -15.70 6.37
CA SER A 80 22.51 -14.91 6.67
C SER A 80 23.81 -15.73 6.66
N SER A 81 23.71 -17.07 6.77
CA SER A 81 24.87 -17.98 6.77
C SER A 81 25.41 -18.33 5.37
N GLY A 82 24.85 -17.77 4.30
CA GLY A 82 25.30 -18.00 2.91
C GLY A 82 26.10 -16.86 2.29
N ALA A 83 26.22 -15.70 2.94
CA ALA A 83 26.93 -14.53 2.43
C ALA A 83 28.37 -14.45 2.97
N SER A 84 29.12 -15.54 2.80
CA SER A 84 30.57 -15.54 2.97
C SER A 84 31.18 -16.65 2.12
N GLN A 85 31.32 -16.38 0.82
CA GLN A 85 32.36 -16.94 -0.04
C GLN A 85 32.85 -15.86 -1.00
#